data_AF-A0A940VWR0-F1
#
_entry.id   AF-A0A940VWR0-F1
#
_cell.length_a   1.000
_cell.length_b   1.000
_cell.length_c   1.000
_cell.angle_alpha   90.00
_cell.angle_beta   90.00
_cell.angle_gamma   90.00
#
_symmetry.space_group_name_H-M   'P 1'
#
loop_
_entity.id
_entity.type
_entity.pdbx_description
1 polymer ?
#
loop_
_entity_poly.entity_id
_entity_poly.type
_entity_poly.pdbx_seq_one_letter_code
_entity_poly.pdbx_strand_id
1 'polypeptide(L)'
;MLDVFWLAHGLRQLPRSRQYRAAVFFHDEGQRREAVRTRDRESARIRGTVHTGILPASPFYRAEGYHQKYALRGNEELAREILAIYPKEADLVDSTAAARINGYVAGYGDLRQLREEWGTLGLSGPGGRRLWETVRGFEARRGNREAQGMACPVD
;
A
#
# COMPACT_ATOMS: atom_id res chain seq x y z
N MET A 1 4.25 -3.13 -11.23
CA MET A 1 3.12 -3.39 -10.30
C MET A 1 3.11 -4.82 -9.78
N LEU A 2 3.29 -5.84 -10.63
CA LEU A 2 3.29 -7.25 -10.18
C LEU A 2 4.42 -7.56 -9.19
N ASP A 3 5.63 -7.01 -9.37
CA ASP A 3 6.72 -7.23 -8.41
C ASP A 3 6.36 -6.76 -6.99
N VAL A 4 5.75 -5.58 -6.86
CA VAL A 4 5.26 -5.06 -5.57
C VAL A 4 4.19 -5.98 -4.99
N PHE A 5 3.27 -6.46 -5.82
CA PHE A 5 2.22 -7.39 -5.39
C PHE A 5 2.80 -8.69 -4.86
N TRP A 6 3.76 -9.31 -5.55
CA TRP A 6 4.38 -10.57 -5.10
C TRP A 6 5.15 -10.44 -3.79
N LEU A 7 5.75 -9.26 -3.53
CA LEU A 7 6.44 -8.96 -2.28
C LEU A 7 5.48 -8.66 -1.11
N ALA A 8 4.22 -8.34 -1.39
CA ALA A 8 3.27 -7.86 -0.38
C ALA A 8 2.58 -8.98 0.42
N HIS A 9 2.70 -10.26 0.02
CA HIS A 9 2.04 -11.38 0.70
C HIS A 9 2.84 -12.69 0.65
N GLY A 10 2.47 -13.63 1.52
CA GLY A 10 3.07 -14.96 1.54
C GLY A 10 2.64 -15.81 0.33
N LEU A 11 3.60 -16.18 -0.52
CA LEU A 11 3.33 -16.88 -1.79
C LEU A 11 2.85 -18.33 -1.63
N ARG A 12 3.30 -19.02 -0.58
CA ARG A 12 2.97 -20.43 -0.29
C ARG A 12 1.73 -20.59 0.60
N GLN A 13 1.15 -19.49 1.08
CA GLN A 13 0.06 -19.55 2.05
C GLN A 13 -1.26 -19.86 1.34
N LEU A 14 -1.92 -20.93 1.79
CA LEU A 14 -3.30 -21.19 1.40
C LEU A 14 -4.23 -20.15 2.05
N PRO A 15 -5.26 -19.68 1.33
CA PRO A 15 -6.19 -18.70 1.87
C PRO A 15 -7.03 -19.32 2.99
N ARG A 16 -7.15 -18.62 4.12
CA ARG A 16 -8.03 -19.04 5.23
C ARG A 16 -9.51 -18.94 4.89
N SER A 17 -9.86 -18.06 3.95
CA SER A 17 -11.21 -17.88 3.44
C SER A 17 -11.19 -17.21 2.07
N ARG A 18 -12.35 -17.15 1.40
CA ARG A 18 -12.49 -16.39 0.14
C ARG A 18 -12.17 -14.90 0.30
N GLN A 19 -12.39 -14.32 1.49
CA GLN A 19 -12.17 -12.89 1.75
C GLN A 19 -10.67 -12.52 1.81
N TYR A 20 -9.81 -13.45 2.23
CA TYR A 20 -8.37 -13.20 2.44
C TYR A 20 -7.48 -13.88 1.41
N ARG A 21 -8.02 -14.26 0.25
CA ARG A 21 -7.23 -14.90 -0.81
C ARG A 21 -6.41 -13.87 -1.59
N ALA A 22 -5.16 -14.21 -1.89
CA ALA A 22 -4.39 -13.49 -2.90
C ALA A 22 -4.95 -13.80 -4.30
N ALA A 23 -5.20 -12.76 -5.08
CA ALA A 23 -5.62 -12.90 -6.48
C ALA A 23 -5.18 -11.70 -7.32
N VAL A 24 -4.81 -11.97 -8.57
CA VAL A 24 -4.66 -10.99 -9.64
C VAL A 24 -5.89 -11.11 -10.54
N PHE A 25 -6.60 -10.00 -10.72
CA PHE A 25 -7.75 -9.92 -11.63
C PHE A 25 -7.32 -9.24 -12.92
N PHE A 26 -7.34 -9.97 -14.04
CA PHE A 26 -6.91 -9.44 -15.35
C PHE A 26 -8.09 -8.92 -16.17
N HIS A 27 -7.89 -7.83 -16.89
CA HIS A 27 -8.89 -7.23 -17.79
C HIS A 27 -8.70 -7.65 -19.26
N ASP A 28 -7.49 -8.09 -19.62
CA ASP A 28 -7.15 -8.51 -20.97
C ASP A 28 -6.12 -9.66 -20.96
N GLU A 29 -5.90 -10.25 -22.13
CA GLU A 29 -4.99 -11.39 -22.27
C GLU A 29 -3.51 -10.98 -22.08
N GLY A 30 -3.15 -9.73 -22.33
CA GLY A 30 -1.81 -9.22 -22.04
C GLY A 30 -1.50 -9.26 -20.55
N GLN A 31 -2.41 -8.75 -19.73
CA GLN A 31 -2.33 -8.82 -18.27
C GLN A 31 -2.33 -10.26 -17.77
N ARG A 32 -3.15 -11.15 -18.35
CA ARG A 32 -3.16 -12.57 -18.01
C ARG A 32 -1.80 -13.22 -18.23
N ARG A 33 -1.22 -13.05 -19.43
CA ARG A 33 0.09 -13.62 -19.77
C ARG A 33 1.19 -13.11 -18.85
N GLU A 34 1.18 -11.82 -18.53
CA GLU A 34 2.17 -11.21 -17.64
C GLU A 34 2.05 -11.72 -16.19
N ALA A 35 0.82 -11.83 -15.68
CA ALA A 35 0.56 -12.38 -14.36
C ALA A 35 1.00 -13.85 -14.25
N VAL A 36 0.73 -14.66 -15.28
CA VAL A 36 1.16 -16.07 -15.33
C VAL A 36 2.67 -16.15 -15.38
N ARG A 37 3.31 -15.41 -16.29
CA ARG A 37 4.77 -15.40 -16.45
C ARG A 37 5.48 -15.04 -15.14
N THR A 38 5.03 -13.99 -14.47
CA THR A 38 5.66 -13.53 -13.23
C THR A 38 5.34 -14.46 -12.05
N ARG A 39 4.13 -15.03 -11.95
CA ARG A 39 3.82 -16.09 -10.97
C ARG A 39 4.75 -17.29 -11.12
N ASP A 40 5.01 -17.73 -12.36
CA ASP A 40 5.87 -18.88 -12.62
C ASP A 40 7.33 -18.57 -12.29
N ARG A 41 7.79 -17.34 -12.53
CA ARG A 41 9.08 -16.84 -12.04
C ARG A 41 9.18 -16.90 -10.51
N GLU A 42 8.15 -16.44 -9.79
CA GLU A 42 8.14 -16.50 -8.33
C GLU A 42 8.07 -17.94 -7.80
N SER A 43 7.30 -18.81 -8.47
CA SER A 43 7.23 -20.25 -8.18
C SER A 43 8.59 -20.94 -8.29
N ALA A 44 9.34 -20.61 -9.35
CA ALA A 44 10.71 -21.07 -9.53
C ALA A 44 11.65 -20.53 -8.44
N ARG A 45 11.53 -19.23 -8.11
CA ARG A 45 12.34 -18.56 -7.08
C ARG A 45 12.20 -19.23 -5.72
N ILE A 46 10.97 -19.52 -5.31
CA ILE A 46 10.67 -20.15 -4.00
C ILE A 46 10.73 -21.69 -4.04
N ARG A 47 11.01 -22.28 -5.21
CA ARG A 47 10.99 -23.73 -5.46
C ARG A 47 9.72 -24.39 -4.93
N GLY A 48 8.56 -23.81 -5.25
CA GLY A 48 7.29 -24.29 -4.72
C GLY A 48 6.08 -23.58 -5.30
N THR A 49 4.90 -24.10 -4.99
CA THR A 49 3.65 -23.62 -5.55
C THR A 49 3.29 -22.24 -5.02
N VAL A 50 3.02 -21.31 -5.95
CA VAL A 50 2.36 -20.03 -5.65
C VAL A 50 0.85 -20.23 -5.70
N HIS A 51 0.16 -20.01 -4.58
CA HIS A 51 -1.29 -20.24 -4.47
C HIS A 51 -2.16 -19.05 -4.90
N THR A 52 -1.54 -17.97 -5.39
CA THR A 52 -2.26 -16.79 -5.87
C THR A 52 -3.08 -17.11 -7.11
N GLY A 53 -4.37 -16.78 -7.07
CA GLY A 53 -5.26 -16.95 -8.22
C GLY A 53 -5.00 -15.91 -9.31
N ILE A 54 -5.08 -16.32 -10.57
CA ILE A 54 -5.09 -15.41 -11.73
C ILE A 54 -6.46 -15.57 -12.39
N LEU A 55 -7.33 -14.58 -12.22
CA LEU A 55 -8.75 -14.66 -12.54
C LEU A 55 -9.16 -13.55 -13.49
N PRO A 56 -10.17 -13.76 -14.36
CA PRO A 56 -10.74 -12.66 -15.12
C PRO A 56 -11.37 -11.64 -14.15
N ALA A 57 -11.21 -10.35 -14.47
CA ALA A 57 -11.86 -9.29 -13.72
C ALA A 57 -13.38 -9.42 -13.85
N SER A 58 -14.07 -9.32 -12.71
CA SER A 58 -15.51 -9.19 -12.60
C SER A 58 -15.87 -7.76 -12.15
N PRO A 59 -17.15 -7.37 -12.08
CA PRO A 59 -17.53 -6.11 -11.46
C PRO A 59 -16.84 -5.92 -10.10
N PHE A 60 -16.25 -4.75 -9.91
CA PHE A 60 -15.61 -4.34 -8.66
C PHE A 60 -16.59 -3.48 -7.86
N TYR A 61 -16.98 -3.96 -6.69
CA TYR A 61 -17.83 -3.23 -5.77
C TYR A 61 -16.95 -2.49 -4.77
N ARG A 62 -17.03 -1.16 -4.78
CA ARG A 62 -16.25 -0.32 -3.87
C ARG A 62 -16.70 -0.58 -2.42
N ALA A 63 -15.72 -0.82 -1.54
CA ALA A 63 -15.97 -0.95 -0.11
C ALA A 63 -16.42 0.37 0.53
N GLU A 64 -17.05 0.29 1.70
CA GLU A 64 -17.56 1.41 2.47
C GLU A 64 -16.48 2.47 2.76
N GLY A 65 -16.90 3.73 2.94
CA GLY A 65 -15.99 4.87 3.06
C GLY A 65 -14.99 4.76 4.22
N TYR A 66 -15.37 4.13 5.33
CA TYR A 66 -14.47 3.94 6.48
C TYR A 66 -13.29 2.98 6.17
N HIS A 67 -13.39 2.14 5.16
CA HIS A 67 -12.29 1.31 4.68
C HIS A 67 -11.30 2.08 3.78
N GLN A 68 -11.70 3.23 3.24
CA GLN A 68 -10.88 3.99 2.31
C GLN A 68 -9.86 4.85 3.06
N LYS A 69 -8.60 4.82 2.60
CA LYS A 69 -7.49 5.58 3.21
C LYS A 69 -7.39 5.35 4.73
N TYR A 70 -7.54 4.09 5.13
CA TYR A 70 -7.70 3.67 6.53
C TYR A 70 -6.62 4.20 7.48
N ALA A 71 -5.34 4.12 7.11
CA ALA A 71 -4.25 4.57 7.96
C ALA A 71 -4.29 6.09 8.18
N LEU A 72 -4.58 6.85 7.12
CA LEU A 72 -4.81 8.29 7.21
C LEU A 72 -5.99 8.63 8.14
N ARG A 73 -7.13 7.95 7.97
CA ARG A 73 -8.33 8.18 8.80
C ARG A 73 -8.09 7.86 10.27
N GLY A 74 -7.24 6.88 10.57
CA GLY A 74 -6.86 6.52 11.93
C GLY A 74 -5.97 7.56 12.63
N ASN A 75 -5.49 8.59 11.92
CA ASN A 75 -4.74 9.70 12.50
C ASN A 75 -5.63 10.95 12.56
N GLU A 76 -6.18 11.25 13.74
CA GLU A 76 -7.17 12.32 13.91
C GLU A 76 -6.70 13.70 13.44
N GLU A 77 -5.43 14.05 13.71
CA GLU A 77 -4.88 15.37 13.35
C GLU A 77 -4.72 15.52 11.83
N LEU A 78 -4.24 14.48 11.15
CA LEU A 78 -4.18 14.44 9.69
C LEU A 78 -5.56 14.38 9.05
N ALA A 79 -6.44 13.53 9.58
CA ALA A 79 -7.78 13.35 9.07
C ALA A 79 -8.58 14.66 9.13
N ARG A 80 -8.45 15.43 10.21
CA ARG A 80 -9.10 16.74 10.34
C ARG A 80 -8.72 17.71 9.23
N GLU A 81 -7.42 17.84 8.94
CA GLU A 81 -6.93 18.75 7.90
C GLU A 81 -7.30 18.26 6.50
N ILE A 82 -7.13 16.97 6.22
CA ILE A 82 -7.46 16.40 4.90
C ILE A 82 -8.96 16.42 4.61
N LEU A 83 -9.82 16.15 5.58
CA LEU A 83 -11.27 16.21 5.36
C LEU A 83 -11.77 17.64 5.14
N ALA A 84 -11.04 18.66 5.62
CA ALA A 84 -11.32 20.05 5.29
C ALA A 84 -10.95 20.41 3.83
N ILE A 85 -9.87 19.81 3.31
CA ILE A 85 -9.43 19.98 1.91
C ILE A 85 -10.36 19.22 0.94
N TYR A 86 -10.81 18.02 1.34
CA TYR A 86 -11.68 17.14 0.55
C TYR A 86 -13.02 16.91 1.26
N PRO A 87 -13.96 17.87 1.21
CA PRO A 87 -15.25 17.75 1.91
C PRO A 87 -16.16 16.68 1.29
N LYS A 88 -15.91 16.28 0.04
CA LYS A 88 -16.63 15.19 -0.63
C LYS A 88 -15.82 13.91 -0.54
N GLU A 89 -16.47 12.85 -0.08
CA GLU A 89 -15.86 11.53 0.10
C GLU A 89 -15.21 11.01 -1.18
N ALA A 90 -15.88 11.15 -2.34
CA ALA A 90 -15.33 10.69 -3.62
C ALA A 90 -13.99 11.37 -3.96
N ASP A 91 -13.87 12.68 -3.72
CA ASP A 91 -12.66 13.44 -4.04
C ASP A 91 -11.50 13.00 -3.14
N LEU A 92 -11.77 12.68 -1.86
CA LEU A 92 -10.77 12.12 -0.95
C LEU A 92 -10.32 10.73 -1.40
N VAL A 93 -11.28 9.87 -1.75
CA VAL A 93 -11.01 8.48 -2.15
C VAL A 93 -10.18 8.42 -3.44
N ASP A 94 -10.48 9.28 -4.40
CA ASP A 94 -9.83 9.28 -5.71
C ASP A 94 -8.57 10.18 -5.75
N SER A 95 -8.25 10.90 -4.66
CA SER A 95 -7.07 11.79 -4.56
C SER A 95 -5.73 11.04 -4.49
N THR A 96 -4.80 11.46 -5.36
CA THR A 96 -3.40 11.02 -5.32
C THR A 96 -2.69 11.47 -4.05
N ALA A 97 -2.89 12.73 -3.63
CA ALA A 97 -2.30 13.26 -2.39
C ALA A 97 -2.75 12.45 -1.17
N ALA A 98 -4.05 12.15 -1.08
CA ALA A 98 -4.58 11.33 0.02
C ALA A 98 -4.01 9.91 0.02
N ALA A 99 -3.80 9.30 -1.17
CA ALA A 99 -3.16 8.00 -1.30
C ALA A 99 -1.70 8.03 -0.80
N ARG A 100 -0.94 9.05 -1.17
CA ARG A 100 0.45 9.25 -0.72
C ARG A 100 0.54 9.42 0.78
N ILE A 101 -0.27 10.32 1.36
CA ILE A 101 -0.31 10.55 2.81
C ILE A 101 -0.68 9.27 3.55
N ASN A 102 -1.69 8.53 3.08
CA ASN A 102 -2.04 7.23 3.67
C ASN A 102 -0.87 6.23 3.65
N GLY A 103 -0.09 6.19 2.56
CA GLY A 103 1.13 5.38 2.46
C GLY A 103 2.17 5.75 3.51
N TYR A 104 2.49 7.04 3.63
CA TYR A 104 3.43 7.57 4.63
C TYR A 104 3.01 7.24 6.07
N VAL A 105 1.72 7.41 6.38
CA VAL A 105 1.18 7.08 7.72
C VAL A 105 1.23 5.58 7.99
N ALA A 106 1.07 4.75 6.97
CA ALA A 106 1.22 3.29 7.05
C ALA A 106 2.71 2.84 7.09
N GLY A 107 3.67 3.77 7.05
CA GLY A 107 5.09 3.48 7.15
C GLY A 107 5.78 3.19 5.83
N TYR A 108 5.12 3.44 4.69
CA TYR A 108 5.72 3.34 3.37
C TYR A 108 6.27 4.71 2.92
N GLY A 109 7.52 4.72 2.48
CA GLY A 109 8.22 5.91 2.03
C GLY A 109 9.20 6.50 3.05
N ASP A 110 9.91 7.54 2.66
CA ASP A 110 11.05 8.10 3.38
C ASP A 110 10.99 9.65 3.42
N LEU A 111 11.81 10.32 4.23
CA LEU A 111 11.82 11.77 4.41
C LEU A 111 12.25 12.51 3.14
N ARG A 112 13.07 11.88 2.28
CA ARG A 112 13.48 12.46 1.00
C ARG A 112 12.28 12.50 0.05
N GLN A 113 11.56 11.38 -0.09
CA GLN A 113 10.35 11.30 -0.89
C GLN A 113 9.28 12.27 -0.38
N LEU A 114 9.08 12.32 0.94
CA LEU A 114 8.13 13.28 1.53
C LEU A 114 8.51 14.72 1.19
N ARG A 115 9.82 15.06 1.21
CA ARG A 115 10.30 16.40 0.85
C ARG A 115 10.04 16.74 -0.61
N GLU A 116 10.31 15.81 -1.52
CA GLU A 116 10.11 15.99 -2.96
C GLU A 116 8.62 16.15 -3.30
N GLU A 117 7.75 15.40 -2.63
CA GLU A 117 6.31 15.41 -2.89
C GLU A 117 5.57 16.52 -2.11
N TRP A 118 6.21 17.14 -1.10
CA TRP A 118 5.55 18.00 -0.10
C TRP A 118 4.61 19.05 -0.70
N GLY A 119 5.04 19.75 -1.75
CA GLY A 119 4.26 20.80 -2.40
C GLY A 119 2.96 20.31 -3.06
N THR A 120 2.81 19.01 -3.27
CA THR A 120 1.63 18.40 -3.91
C THR A 120 0.63 17.81 -2.91
N LEU A 121 1.01 17.71 -1.62
CA LEU A 121 0.20 17.03 -0.61
C LEU A 121 -0.92 17.91 -0.04
N GLY A 122 -0.82 19.24 -0.21
CA GLY A 122 -1.83 20.20 0.23
C GLY A 122 -1.92 20.42 1.74
N LEU A 123 -1.04 19.79 2.53
CA LEU A 123 -0.96 19.97 3.98
C LEU A 123 -0.06 21.17 4.34
N SER A 124 -0.44 21.93 5.35
CA SER A 124 0.32 23.10 5.83
C SER A 124 0.18 23.37 7.34
N GLY A 125 -0.80 22.75 7.99
CA GLY A 125 -1.14 22.97 9.40
C GLY A 125 -0.57 21.91 10.35
N PRO A 126 -1.27 21.65 11.47
CA PRO A 126 -0.92 20.57 12.41
C PRO A 126 -0.77 19.21 11.73
N GLY A 127 -1.69 18.85 10.84
CA GLY A 127 -1.62 17.59 10.10
C GLY A 127 -0.34 17.48 9.28
N GLY A 128 0.08 18.58 8.66
CA GLY A 128 1.38 18.64 7.98
C GLY A 128 2.57 18.29 8.89
N ARG A 129 2.65 18.91 10.08
CA ARG A 129 3.70 18.58 11.07
C ARG A 129 3.62 17.12 11.51
N ARG A 130 2.41 16.62 11.77
CA ARG A 130 2.18 15.23 12.17
C ARG A 130 2.67 14.24 11.12
N LEU A 131 2.54 14.54 9.83
CA LEU A 131 3.07 13.69 8.77
C LEU A 131 4.60 13.59 8.83
N TRP A 132 5.28 14.73 8.95
CA TRP A 132 6.74 14.79 9.08
C TRP A 132 7.26 13.99 10.28
N GLU A 133 6.63 14.15 11.44
CA GLU A 133 6.97 13.41 12.65
C GLU A 133 6.77 11.91 12.47
N THR A 134 5.65 11.52 11.84
CA THR A 134 5.32 10.11 11.58
C THR A 134 6.37 9.45 10.69
N VAL A 135 6.72 10.08 9.56
CA VAL A 135 7.71 9.52 8.62
C VAL A 135 9.10 9.47 9.24
N ARG A 136 9.53 10.53 9.95
CA ARG A 136 10.79 10.55 10.69
C ARG A 136 10.86 9.40 11.71
N GLY A 137 9.76 9.16 12.43
CA GLY A 137 9.67 8.08 13.41
C GLY A 137 9.81 6.70 12.77
N PHE A 138 9.23 6.48 11.58
CA PHE A 138 9.40 5.21 10.86
C PHE A 138 10.83 5.01 10.37
N GLU A 139 11.44 6.00 9.75
CA GLU A 139 12.84 5.90 9.29
C GLU A 139 13.81 5.59 10.42
N ALA A 140 13.70 6.30 11.55
CA ALA A 140 14.55 6.05 12.71
C ALA A 140 14.42 4.60 13.21
N ARG A 141 13.19 4.06 13.24
CA ARG A 141 12.95 2.66 13.60
C ARG A 141 13.53 1.68 12.60
N ARG A 142 13.48 1.97 11.29
CA ARG A 142 14.09 1.12 10.25
C ARG A 142 15.60 1.11 10.38
N GLY A 143 16.23 2.27 10.49
CA GLY A 143 17.68 2.39 10.69
C GLY A 143 18.17 1.65 11.94
N ASN A 144 17.42 1.72 13.05
CA ASN A 144 17.74 0.96 14.26
C ASN A 144 17.63 -0.57 14.06
N ARG A 145 16.62 -1.05 13.33
CA ARG A 145 16.47 -2.49 13.04
C ARG A 145 17.57 -3.01 12.13
N GLU A 146 17.98 -2.22 11.13
CA GLU A 146 19.08 -2.54 10.23
C GLU A 146 20.41 -2.61 11.00
N ALA A 147 20.68 -1.62 11.85
CA ALA A 147 21.86 -1.60 12.72
C ALA A 147 21.90 -2.79 13.72
N GLN A 148 20.75 -3.32 14.10
CA GLN A 148 20.62 -4.48 14.99
C GLN A 148 20.59 -5.83 14.25
N GLY A 149 20.73 -5.85 12.92
CA GLY A 149 20.66 -7.09 12.12
C GLY A 149 19.27 -7.76 12.15
N MET A 150 18.23 -7.04 12.58
CA MET A 150 16.85 -7.52 12.68
C MET A 150 16.01 -7.14 11.45
N ALA A 151 16.66 -6.90 10.30
CA ALA A 151 15.94 -6.73 9.04
C ALA A 151 15.11 -7.98 8.78
N CYS A 152 13.80 -7.82 8.57
CA CYS A 152 12.95 -8.95 8.18
C CYS A 152 13.54 -9.54 6.90
N PRO A 153 13.83 -10.86 6.86
CA PRO A 153 14.30 -11.48 5.64
C PRO A 153 13.20 -11.31 4.59
N VAL A 154 13.55 -10.63 3.50
CA VAL A 154 12.80 -10.71 2.26
C VAL A 154 13.22 -12.01 1.58
N ASP A 155 12.66 -13.13 2.07
CA ASP A 155 12.81 -14.45 1.47
C ASP A 155 11.90 -14.65 0.25
#